data_AF-A0A4D8QWX6-F1
#
_entry.id   AF-A0A4D8QWX6-F1
#
_cell.length_a   1.000
_cell.length_b   1.000
_cell.length_c   1.000
_cell.angle_alpha   90.00
_cell.angle_beta   90.00
_cell.angle_gamma   90.00
#
_symmetry.space_group_name_H-M   'P 1'
#
loop_
_entity.id
_entity.type
_entity.pdbx_description
1 polymer ?
#
loop_
_entity_poly.entity_id
_entity_poly.type
_entity_poly.pdbx_seq_one_letter_code
_entity_poly.pdbx_strand_id
1 'polypeptide(L)'
;MPTLPRRGTLRLVLALLIAPFVRPARAEDPRLSEIWRCGGGDCPGYEYHPRDGDPEHGAPAGTAFQDLPADWFCPRCGAGKPDFRRMGD
;
A
#
# COMPACT_ATOMS: atom_id res chain seq x y z
N MET A 1 -14.23 16.60 62.99
CA MET A 1 -13.64 16.62 61.64
C MET A 1 -12.50 15.61 61.60
N PRO A 2 -12.73 14.36 61.16
CA PRO A 2 -11.68 13.33 61.11
C PRO A 2 -10.81 13.49 59.84
N THR A 3 -9.50 13.48 60.04
CA THR A 3 -8.44 13.57 59.03
C THR A 3 -8.29 12.26 58.26
N LEU A 4 -8.35 12.33 56.92
CA LEU A 4 -8.14 11.19 56.02
C LEU A 4 -6.65 11.08 55.61
N PRO A 5 -6.03 9.89 55.68
CA PRO A 5 -4.66 9.67 55.23
C PRO A 5 -4.55 9.51 53.70
N ARG A 6 -3.50 10.11 53.13
CA ARG A 6 -3.12 10.07 51.71
C ARG A 6 -3.01 8.64 51.19
N ARG A 7 -3.98 8.21 50.37
CA ARG A 7 -3.94 6.94 49.64
C ARG A 7 -3.21 7.10 48.30
N GLY A 8 -1.99 6.59 48.26
CA GLY A 8 -1.41 5.76 47.20
C GLY A 8 -1.39 6.29 45.76
N THR A 9 -0.26 6.92 45.38
CA THR A 9 0.14 7.23 43.99
C THR A 9 0.62 6.01 43.18
N LEU A 10 0.28 4.78 43.57
CA LEU A 10 0.87 3.57 43.00
C LEU A 10 -0.04 2.90 41.96
N ARG A 11 -0.11 3.46 40.75
CA ARG A 11 -0.80 2.83 39.60
C ARG A 11 -0.15 3.07 38.23
N LEU A 12 1.14 3.42 38.16
CA LEU A 12 1.78 3.90 36.92
C LEU A 12 2.89 3.01 36.31
N VAL A 13 3.08 1.76 36.76
CA VAL A 13 4.25 0.94 36.33
C VAL A 13 3.89 -0.20 35.34
N LEU A 14 2.62 -0.48 35.04
CA LEU A 14 2.25 -1.65 34.22
C LEU A 14 2.20 -1.42 32.69
N ALA A 15 2.29 -0.17 32.20
CA ALA A 15 2.03 0.16 30.79
C ALA A 15 3.23 0.02 29.83
N LEU A 16 4.43 -0.37 30.29
CA LEU A 16 5.67 -0.29 29.50
C LEU A 16 6.17 -1.63 28.90
N LEU A 17 5.58 -2.77 29.27
CA LEU A 17 6.09 -4.09 28.86
C LEU A 17 5.47 -4.66 27.57
N ILE A 18 4.44 -4.01 27.01
CA ILE A 18 3.70 -4.50 25.82
C ILE A 18 3.98 -3.66 24.56
N ALA A 19 4.70 -2.54 24.70
CA ALA A 19 4.97 -1.60 23.61
C ALA A 19 5.96 -2.06 22.51
N PRO A 20 6.90 -3.03 22.69
CA PRO A 20 7.81 -3.37 21.59
C PRO A 20 7.17 -4.28 20.51
N PHE A 21 5.99 -4.86 20.76
CA PHE A 21 5.31 -5.76 19.81
C PHE A 21 4.28 -5.07 18.91
N VAL A 22 3.82 -3.87 19.25
CA VAL A 22 2.98 -3.06 18.35
C VAL A 22 3.89 -2.30 17.40
N ARG A 23 4.48 -3.02 16.44
CA ARG A 23 4.98 -2.39 15.22
C ARG A 23 3.79 -1.73 14.55
N PRO A 24 3.77 -0.40 14.32
CA PRO A 24 2.82 0.14 13.36
C PRO A 24 3.12 -0.59 12.05
N ALA A 25 2.09 -1.16 11.41
CA ALA A 25 2.22 -1.57 10.02
C ALA A 25 2.87 -0.37 9.31
N ARG A 26 4.08 -0.57 8.77
CA ARG A 26 4.72 0.36 7.86
C ARG A 26 3.60 0.91 6.98
N ALA A 27 3.38 2.22 6.96
CA ALA A 27 2.42 2.83 6.06
C ALA A 27 2.73 2.27 4.67
N GLU A 28 1.90 1.36 4.19
CA GLU A 28 2.11 0.70 2.92
C GLU A 28 2.00 1.79 1.86
N ASP A 29 2.92 1.79 0.89
CA ASP A 29 2.99 2.88 -0.09
C ASP A 29 1.60 3.05 -0.74
N PRO A 30 0.92 4.20 -0.57
CA PRO A 30 -0.44 4.39 -1.04
C PRO A 30 -0.54 4.34 -2.58
N ARG A 31 0.58 4.45 -3.29
CA ARG A 31 0.63 4.25 -4.75
C ARG A 31 0.43 2.79 -5.12
N LEU A 32 0.58 1.85 -4.18
CA LEU A 32 0.37 0.43 -4.43
C LEU A 32 -1.11 0.01 -4.40
N SER A 33 -1.99 0.84 -3.86
CA SER A 33 -3.44 0.65 -3.97
C SER A 33 -4.03 1.22 -5.26
N GLU A 34 -3.27 1.98 -6.06
CA GLU A 34 -3.81 2.53 -7.30
C GLU A 34 -3.93 1.46 -8.39
N ILE A 35 -5.14 1.04 -8.74
CA ILE A 35 -5.38 0.12 -9.86
C ILE A 35 -5.37 0.90 -11.17
N TRP A 36 -4.68 0.36 -12.18
CA TRP A 36 -4.55 0.99 -13.50
C TRP A 36 -5.16 0.11 -14.58
N ARG A 37 -6.13 0.66 -15.32
CA ARG A 37 -6.77 -0.05 -16.42
C ARG A 37 -6.30 0.48 -17.76
N CYS A 38 -5.89 -0.42 -18.65
CA CYS A 38 -5.53 -0.07 -20.01
C CYS A 38 -6.77 0.35 -20.80
N GLY A 39 -6.74 1.56 -21.37
CA GLY A 39 -7.77 2.12 -22.24
C GLY A 39 -7.34 2.19 -23.72
N GLY A 40 -6.26 1.52 -24.10
CA GLY A 40 -5.75 1.55 -25.48
C GLY A 40 -6.69 0.84 -26.43
N GLY A 41 -7.36 1.60 -27.31
CA GLY A 41 -8.18 1.11 -28.44
C GLY A 41 -8.98 -0.17 -28.16
N ASP A 42 -8.63 -1.24 -28.87
CA ASP A 42 -9.27 -2.57 -28.80
C ASP A 42 -8.78 -3.45 -27.63
N CYS A 43 -8.15 -2.87 -26.61
CA CYS A 43 -7.67 -3.65 -25.46
C CYS A 43 -8.86 -4.27 -24.70
N PRO A 44 -8.77 -5.55 -24.27
CA PRO A 44 -9.80 -6.19 -23.44
C PRO A 44 -9.92 -5.62 -22.01
N GLY A 45 -9.32 -4.45 -21.75
CA GLY A 45 -9.33 -3.78 -20.45
C GLY A 45 -8.44 -4.45 -19.40
N TYR A 46 -7.16 -4.67 -19.71
CA TYR A 46 -6.16 -5.17 -18.76
C TYR A 46 -6.06 -4.27 -17.53
N GLU A 47 -5.96 -4.86 -16.34
CA GLU A 47 -5.82 -4.17 -15.06
C GLU A 47 -4.47 -4.52 -14.44
N TYR A 48 -3.65 -3.49 -14.21
CA TYR A 48 -2.39 -3.60 -13.50
C TYR A 48 -2.64 -3.32 -12.01
N HIS A 49 -2.30 -4.32 -11.19
CA HIS A 49 -2.35 -4.23 -9.73
C HIS A 49 -0.92 -4.07 -9.20
N PRO A 50 -0.52 -2.90 -8.70
CA PRO A 50 0.85 -2.67 -8.24
C PRO A 50 1.34 -3.63 -7.14
N ARG A 51 0.43 -4.09 -6.29
CA ARG A 51 0.73 -5.06 -5.22
C ARG A 51 1.17 -6.40 -5.79
N ASP A 52 0.54 -6.83 -6.86
CA ASP A 52 0.83 -8.10 -7.53
C ASP A 52 1.95 -7.93 -8.58
N GLY A 53 2.05 -6.72 -9.16
CA GLY A 53 2.93 -6.43 -10.28
C GLY A 53 2.53 -7.20 -11.54
N ASP A 54 3.52 -7.41 -12.40
CA ASP A 54 3.47 -8.28 -13.56
C ASP A 54 4.86 -8.93 -13.80
N PRO A 55 5.26 -9.91 -12.96
CA PRO A 55 6.64 -10.42 -12.93
C PRO A 55 7.08 -11.09 -14.23
N GLU A 56 6.14 -11.71 -14.93
CA GLU A 56 6.34 -12.35 -16.24
C GLU A 56 6.67 -11.35 -17.34
N HIS A 57 6.22 -10.09 -17.21
CA HIS A 57 6.52 -8.99 -18.13
C HIS A 57 7.48 -7.94 -17.53
N GLY A 58 8.25 -8.33 -16.51
CA GLY A 58 9.34 -7.52 -15.95
C GLY A 58 8.94 -6.46 -14.92
N ALA A 59 7.72 -6.52 -14.38
CA ALA A 59 7.27 -5.70 -13.26
C ALA A 59 7.13 -6.54 -11.99
N PRO A 60 8.09 -6.52 -11.04
CA PRO A 60 7.95 -7.32 -9.81
C PRO A 60 6.77 -6.85 -8.94
N ALA A 61 6.29 -7.75 -8.07
CA ALA A 61 5.26 -7.42 -7.08
C ALA A 61 5.68 -6.25 -6.19
N GLY A 62 4.73 -5.36 -5.88
CA GLY A 62 4.99 -4.13 -5.14
C GLY A 62 5.61 -3.00 -5.97
N THR A 63 5.53 -3.07 -7.30
CA THR A 63 5.97 -1.99 -8.19
C THR A 63 4.80 -1.05 -8.45
N ALA A 64 4.89 0.20 -7.99
CA ALA A 64 3.90 1.22 -8.35
C ALA A 64 3.91 1.44 -9.87
N PHE A 65 2.75 1.73 -10.47
CA PHE A 65 2.65 1.98 -11.92
C PHE A 65 3.58 3.12 -12.39
N GLN A 66 3.82 4.10 -11.52
CA GLN A 66 4.74 5.19 -11.79
C GLN A 66 6.19 4.71 -11.91
N ASP A 67 6.58 3.69 -11.14
CA ASP A 67 7.93 3.12 -11.09
C ASP A 67 8.19 2.09 -12.22
N LEU A 68 7.17 1.73 -13.00
CA LEU A 68 7.34 0.88 -14.19
C LEU A 68 8.28 1.55 -15.22
N PRO A 69 9.12 0.77 -15.91
CA PRO A 69 10.00 1.31 -16.96
C PRO A 69 9.19 1.93 -18.11
N ALA A 70 9.79 2.87 -18.83
CA ALA A 70 9.13 3.55 -19.96
C ALA A 70 8.76 2.59 -21.10
N ASP A 71 9.57 1.54 -21.28
CA ASP A 71 9.38 0.46 -22.24
C ASP A 71 8.46 -0.67 -21.73
N TRP A 72 7.75 -0.46 -20.62
CA TRP A 72 6.70 -1.39 -20.21
C TRP A 72 5.42 -1.11 -21.00
N PHE A 73 4.88 -2.16 -21.59
CA PHE A 73 3.68 -2.12 -22.43
C PHE A 73 2.62 -3.06 -21.86
N CYS A 74 1.35 -2.76 -22.15
CA CYS A 74 0.24 -3.62 -21.81
C CYS A 74 0.46 -5.03 -22.41
N PRO A 75 0.51 -6.09 -21.60
CA PRO A 75 0.77 -7.45 -22.09
C PRO A 75 -0.38 -7.99 -22.98
N ARG A 76 -1.54 -7.31 -22.98
CA ARG A 76 -2.70 -7.70 -23.78
C ARG A 76 -2.78 -7.05 -25.15
N CYS A 77 -2.30 -5.82 -25.30
CA CYS A 77 -2.47 -5.04 -26.54
C CYS A 77 -1.22 -4.27 -27.00
N GLY A 78 -0.15 -4.25 -26.21
CA GLY A 78 1.07 -3.49 -26.53
C GLY A 78 0.96 -1.98 -26.35
N ALA A 79 -0.15 -1.46 -25.81
CA ALA A 79 -0.30 -0.03 -25.52
C ALA A 79 0.68 0.41 -24.43
N GLY A 80 1.17 1.65 -24.52
CA GLY A 80 2.14 2.19 -23.55
C GLY A 80 1.48 2.68 -22.27
N LYS A 81 2.30 3.08 -21.29
CA LYS A 81 1.84 3.71 -20.04
C LYS A 81 0.84 4.88 -20.23
N PRO A 82 0.93 5.74 -21.27
CA PRO A 82 -0.03 6.84 -21.48
C PRO A 82 -1.48 6.40 -21.73
N ASP A 83 -1.69 5.18 -22.23
CA ASP A 83 -3.03 4.64 -22.51
C ASP A 83 -3.73 4.10 -21.25
N PHE A 84 -3.03 4.05 -20.11
CA PHE A 84 -3.60 3.57 -18.85
C PHE A 84 -4.32 4.68 -18.08
N ARG A 85 -5.42 4.30 -17.45
CA ARG A 85 -6.27 5.17 -16.64
C ARG A 85 -6.31 4.62 -15.22
N ARG A 86 -6.09 5.48 -14.24
CA ARG A 86 -6.24 5.13 -12.82
C ARG A 86 -7.72 4.92 -12.50
N MET A 87 -8.04 3.81 -11.85
CA MET A 87 -9.41 3.40 -11.51
C MET A 87 -9.77 3.58 -10.02
N GLY A 88 -8.81 3.90 -9.15
CA GLY A 88 -9.03 4.02 -7.70
C GLY A 88 -8.65 2.75 -6.93
N ASP A 89 -8.70 2.83 -5.60
CA ASP A 89 -8.37 1.78 -4.63
C ASP A 89 -9.47 0.72 -4.44
#